data_AF-A0A7V9FWD8-F1
#
_entry.id   AF-A0A7V9FWD8-F1
#
_cell.length_a   1.000
_cell.length_b   1.000
_cell.length_c   1.000
_cell.angle_alpha   90.00
_cell.angle_beta   90.00
_cell.angle_gamma   90.00
#
_symmetry.space_group_name_H-M   'P 1'
#
loop_
_entity.id
_entity.type
_entity.pdbx_description
1 polymer ?
#
loop_
_entity_poly.entity_id
_entity_poly.type
_entity_poly.pdbx_seq_one_letter_code
_entity_poly.pdbx_strand_id
1 'polypeptide(L)'
;MLLPLAARYARWLGLPAQAIADTTDEDPPSVRAMPLILRMERDVTPSRTALLEAAASAAVALCLDARSQPGGPWHPQVQPWAAGRIRKVSRRARGAHWVAVTELPGITVENRGAQVRALLPWQVADTPSAVTRLQVSGTDVPGDDAGPPPDGIAVLWLPQQPAMTVGKTAAQVGHATMLLAALLAADGRVAELDCWAAAGYRCAVRTASAHQWARLAAGEQPQQAWRERGILAVRDAGCTEVAPGTITVAVQYR
;
A
#
# COMPACT_ATOMS: atom_id res chain seq x y z
N MET A 1 14.29 7.90 2.71
CA MET A 1 14.01 7.20 1.43
C MET A 1 12.77 7.74 0.68
N LEU A 2 11.63 7.98 1.35
CA LEU A 2 10.36 8.32 0.67
C LEU A 2 10.13 9.79 0.28
N LEU A 3 10.98 10.74 0.69
CA LEU A 3 10.75 12.19 0.43
C LEU A 3 10.48 12.54 -1.06
N PRO A 4 11.18 11.96 -2.05
CA PRO A 4 10.87 12.21 -3.47
C PRO A 4 9.45 11.82 -3.89
N LEU A 5 8.81 10.89 -3.16
CA LEU A 5 7.44 10.48 -3.42
C LEU A 5 6.43 11.60 -3.09
N ALA A 6 6.68 12.40 -2.06
CA ALA A 6 5.81 13.52 -1.67
C ALA A 6 5.75 14.59 -2.78
N ALA A 7 6.88 14.92 -3.39
CA ALA A 7 6.95 15.87 -4.50
C ALA A 7 6.17 15.36 -5.73
N ARG A 8 6.23 14.05 -5.99
CA ARG A 8 5.53 13.42 -7.12
C ARG A 8 4.03 13.31 -6.90
N TYR A 9 3.59 13.13 -5.66
CA TYR A 9 2.19 12.90 -5.29
C TYR A 9 1.25 14.00 -5.82
N ALA A 10 1.56 15.27 -5.56
CA ALA A 10 0.70 16.38 -5.98
C ALA A 10 0.61 16.48 -7.51
N ARG A 11 1.74 16.32 -8.21
CA ARG A 11 1.78 16.27 -9.68
C ARG A 11 0.93 15.12 -10.20
N TRP A 12 1.10 13.93 -9.64
CA TRP A 12 0.41 12.71 -10.06
C TRP A 12 -1.11 12.84 -10.00
N LEU A 13 -1.65 13.42 -8.93
CA LEU A 13 -3.09 13.61 -8.80
C LEU A 13 -3.69 14.58 -9.80
N GLY A 14 -2.90 15.57 -10.27
CA GLY A 14 -3.33 16.53 -11.29
C GLY A 14 -3.21 16.05 -12.74
N LEU A 15 -2.62 14.87 -13.00
CA LEU A 15 -2.47 14.36 -14.37
C LEU A 15 -3.81 13.89 -14.97
N PRO A 16 -4.01 13.98 -16.30
CA PRO A 16 -5.14 13.33 -16.94
C PRO A 16 -5.02 11.80 -16.81
N ALA A 17 -6.16 11.09 -16.77
CA ALA A 17 -6.19 9.64 -16.55
C ALA A 17 -5.34 8.86 -17.56
N GLN A 18 -5.30 9.32 -18.81
CA GLN A 18 -4.50 8.71 -19.88
C GLN A 18 -3.00 8.78 -19.58
N ALA A 19 -2.51 9.92 -19.08
CA ALA A 19 -1.08 10.09 -18.75
C ALA A 19 -0.66 9.28 -17.52
N ILE A 20 -1.60 8.99 -16.62
CA ILE A 20 -1.37 8.12 -15.45
C ILE A 20 -1.21 6.66 -15.91
N ALA A 21 -2.02 6.23 -16.88
CA ALA A 21 -2.00 4.87 -17.42
C ALA A 21 -0.90 4.61 -18.44
N ASP A 22 -0.33 5.65 -19.05
CA ASP A 22 0.70 5.53 -20.08
C ASP A 22 2.01 4.98 -19.50
N THR A 23 2.39 3.77 -19.92
CA THR A 23 3.63 3.08 -19.55
C THR A 23 4.60 2.94 -20.72
N THR A 24 4.42 3.71 -21.81
CA THR A 24 5.24 3.58 -23.03
C THR A 24 6.69 4.03 -22.83
N ASP A 25 6.96 4.83 -21.79
CA ASP A 25 8.29 5.29 -21.39
C ASP A 25 9.07 4.28 -20.54
N GLU A 26 8.46 3.15 -20.18
CA GLU A 26 9.11 2.15 -19.34
C GLU A 26 9.88 1.12 -20.15
N ASP A 27 11.11 0.85 -19.71
CA ASP A 27 11.90 -0.28 -20.17
C ASP A 27 11.46 -1.56 -19.43
N PRO A 28 10.82 -2.55 -20.08
CA PRO A 28 10.22 -3.71 -19.42
C PRO A 28 11.15 -4.51 -18.49
N PRO A 29 12.43 -4.77 -18.85
CA PRO A 29 13.41 -5.43 -17.96
C PRO A 29 13.69 -4.63 -16.67
N SER A 30 13.56 -3.30 -16.71
CA SER A 30 13.80 -2.43 -15.55
C SER A 30 12.62 -2.38 -14.57
N VAL A 31 11.43 -2.85 -14.98
CA VAL A 31 10.21 -2.77 -14.17
C VAL A 31 10.38 -3.56 -12.88
N ARG A 32 10.14 -2.88 -11.75
CA ARG A 32 10.21 -3.47 -10.40
C ARG A 32 8.84 -3.58 -9.76
N ALA A 33 8.64 -4.64 -8.97
CA ALA A 33 7.44 -4.82 -8.16
C ALA A 33 7.78 -5.34 -6.77
N MET A 34 7.10 -4.79 -5.76
CA MET A 34 7.11 -5.29 -4.39
C MET A 34 6.06 -6.40 -4.24
N PRO A 35 6.44 -7.63 -3.86
CA PRO A 35 5.47 -8.64 -3.48
C PRO A 35 4.88 -8.37 -2.09
N LEU A 36 3.55 -8.41 -1.99
CA LEU A 36 2.83 -8.45 -0.72
C LEU A 36 2.24 -9.85 -0.55
N ILE A 37 2.82 -10.66 0.33
CA ILE A 37 2.35 -12.03 0.53
C ILE A 37 1.32 -12.07 1.65
N LEU A 38 0.09 -12.40 1.31
CA LEU A 38 -1.02 -12.57 2.23
C LEU A 38 -1.02 -14.03 2.72
N ARG A 39 -0.86 -14.26 4.03
CA ARG A 39 -0.97 -15.61 4.59
C ARG A 39 -2.44 -16.01 4.63
N MET A 40 -2.79 -17.06 3.90
CA MET A 40 -4.16 -17.56 3.80
C MET A 40 -4.15 -19.10 3.90
N GLU A 41 -4.28 -19.61 5.12
CA GLU A 41 -4.36 -21.06 5.36
C GLU A 41 -5.72 -21.62 4.92
N ARG A 42 -5.83 -22.95 4.78
CA ARG A 42 -7.11 -23.58 4.37
C ARG A 42 -8.19 -23.44 5.44
N ASP A 43 -7.82 -23.71 6.68
CA ASP A 43 -8.77 -23.89 7.77
C ASP A 43 -9.02 -22.59 8.55
N VAL A 44 -8.22 -21.55 8.27
CA VAL A 44 -8.31 -20.24 8.92
C VAL A 44 -8.17 -19.17 7.84
N THR A 45 -9.31 -18.56 7.48
CA THR A 45 -9.32 -17.37 6.62
C THR A 45 -9.33 -16.13 7.51
N PRO A 46 -8.27 -15.29 7.49
CA PRO A 46 -8.26 -14.06 8.25
C PRO A 46 -9.30 -13.07 7.72
N SER A 47 -9.75 -12.16 8.60
CA SER A 47 -10.72 -11.13 8.22
C SER A 47 -10.13 -10.19 7.16
N ARG A 48 -10.97 -9.70 6.24
CA ARG A 48 -10.55 -8.78 5.17
C ARG A 48 -9.94 -7.52 5.76
N THR A 49 -10.58 -6.93 6.78
CA THR A 49 -10.06 -5.74 7.46
C THR A 49 -8.69 -5.98 8.06
N ALA A 50 -8.51 -7.08 8.80
CA ALA A 50 -7.24 -7.40 9.45
C ALA A 50 -6.11 -7.58 8.43
N LEU A 51 -6.37 -8.27 7.32
CA LEU A 51 -5.43 -8.42 6.20
C LEU A 51 -5.02 -7.08 5.58
N LEU A 52 -5.97 -6.20 5.32
CA LEU A 52 -5.71 -4.92 4.66
C LEU A 52 -4.93 -3.97 5.58
N GLU A 53 -5.28 -3.93 6.87
CA GLU A 53 -4.53 -3.17 7.89
C GLU A 53 -3.09 -3.70 8.01
N ALA A 54 -2.88 -5.02 8.03
CA ALA A 54 -1.54 -5.62 8.03
C ALA A 54 -0.74 -5.31 6.75
N ALA A 55 -1.38 -5.36 5.57
CA ALA A 55 -0.74 -5.05 4.30
C ALA A 55 -0.31 -3.57 4.22
N ALA A 56 -1.16 -2.67 4.71
CA ALA A 56 -0.89 -1.24 4.78
C ALA A 56 0.35 -0.96 5.63
N SER A 57 0.41 -1.54 6.83
CA SER A 57 1.56 -1.41 7.75
C SER A 57 2.82 -2.07 7.21
N ALA A 58 2.74 -3.28 6.63
CA ALA A 58 3.92 -4.00 6.12
C ALA A 58 4.64 -3.24 5.00
N ALA A 59 3.89 -2.62 4.07
CA ALA A 59 4.47 -1.88 2.96
C ALA A 59 5.29 -0.66 3.42
N VAL A 60 4.72 0.15 4.32
CA VAL A 60 5.41 1.34 4.85
C VAL A 60 6.54 0.94 5.83
N ALA A 61 6.35 -0.11 6.62
CA ALA A 61 7.38 -0.63 7.52
C ALA A 61 8.65 -1.00 6.74
N LEU A 62 8.52 -1.73 5.64
CA LEU A 62 9.67 -2.11 4.81
C LEU A 62 10.37 -0.87 4.26
N CYS A 63 9.61 0.15 3.85
CA CYS A 63 10.17 1.39 3.31
C CYS A 63 10.94 2.21 4.37
N LEU A 64 10.46 2.21 5.60
CA LEU A 64 11.04 3.01 6.68
C LEU A 64 12.03 2.23 7.57
N ASP A 65 12.19 0.93 7.34
CA ASP A 65 13.21 0.12 8.00
C ASP A 65 14.60 0.72 7.79
N ALA A 66 15.44 0.67 8.84
CA ALA A 66 16.81 1.17 8.80
C ALA A 66 17.62 0.52 7.67
N ARG A 67 17.36 -0.76 7.35
CA ARG A 67 18.02 -1.48 6.26
C ARG A 67 17.65 -0.91 4.88
N SER A 68 16.49 -0.27 4.76
CA SER A 68 16.03 0.38 3.53
C SER A 68 16.45 1.85 3.40
N GLN A 69 17.06 2.43 4.43
CA GLN A 69 17.58 3.81 4.39
C GLN A 69 18.96 3.89 3.73
N PRO A 70 19.40 5.06 3.24
CA PRO A 70 20.73 5.23 2.64
C PRO A 70 21.85 4.62 3.50
N GLY A 71 22.70 3.80 2.88
CA GLY A 71 23.74 3.02 3.57
C GLY A 71 23.30 1.65 4.09
N GLY A 72 21.99 1.38 4.15
CA GLY A 72 21.44 0.09 4.53
C GLY A 72 21.47 -0.95 3.39
N PRO A 73 21.52 -2.26 3.71
CA PRO A 73 21.67 -3.32 2.72
C PRO A 73 20.47 -3.50 1.77
N TRP A 74 19.28 -3.02 2.14
CA TRP A 74 18.07 -3.11 1.31
C TRP A 74 17.86 -1.88 0.43
N HIS A 75 18.53 -0.76 0.75
CA HIS A 75 18.37 0.50 0.03
C HIS A 75 18.61 0.39 -1.49
N PRO A 76 19.65 -0.32 -1.99
CA PRO A 76 19.87 -0.46 -3.44
C PRO A 76 18.72 -1.15 -4.18
N GLN A 77 17.92 -1.97 -3.49
CA GLN A 77 16.74 -2.62 -4.08
C GLN A 77 15.49 -1.76 -3.94
N VAL A 78 15.28 -1.14 -2.77
CA VAL A 78 14.07 -0.36 -2.48
C VAL A 78 14.05 1.01 -3.17
N GLN A 79 15.18 1.71 -3.21
CA GLN A 79 15.23 3.09 -3.71
C GLN A 79 14.84 3.20 -5.19
N PRO A 80 15.34 2.36 -6.13
CA PRO A 80 14.96 2.49 -7.54
C PRO A 80 13.47 2.24 -7.77
N TRP A 81 12.88 1.30 -7.01
CA TRP A 81 11.44 1.02 -7.05
C TRP A 81 10.62 2.20 -6.51
N ALA A 82 11.04 2.81 -5.39
CA ALA A 82 10.35 3.97 -4.83
C ALA A 82 10.49 5.23 -5.70
N ALA A 83 11.61 5.37 -6.41
CA ALA A 83 11.87 6.46 -7.35
C ALA A 83 11.10 6.31 -8.67
N GLY A 84 10.78 5.08 -9.08
CA GLY A 84 10.02 4.78 -10.31
C GLY A 84 8.50 4.73 -10.10
N ARG A 85 7.80 4.05 -11.02
CA ARG A 85 6.37 3.73 -10.86
C ARG A 85 6.20 2.62 -9.82
N ILE A 86 5.65 2.97 -8.68
CA ILE A 86 5.53 2.07 -7.52
C ILE A 86 4.49 0.99 -7.81
N ARG A 87 4.95 -0.25 -8.04
CA ARG A 87 4.09 -1.43 -8.22
C ARG A 87 4.14 -2.34 -7.01
N LYS A 88 2.98 -2.86 -6.63
CA LYS A 88 2.82 -3.89 -5.60
C LYS A 88 2.00 -5.02 -6.18
N VAL A 89 2.44 -6.26 -5.98
CA VAL A 89 1.75 -7.45 -6.45
C VAL A 89 1.42 -8.31 -5.25
N SER A 90 0.14 -8.37 -4.90
CA SER A 90 -0.32 -9.21 -3.82
C SER A 90 -0.42 -10.66 -4.28
N ARG A 91 0.04 -11.59 -3.46
CA ARG A 91 -0.03 -13.03 -3.71
C ARG A 91 -0.43 -13.75 -2.43
N ARG A 92 -1.09 -14.90 -2.55
CA ARG A 92 -1.44 -15.73 -1.39
C ARG A 92 -0.41 -16.83 -1.17
N ALA A 93 -0.10 -17.11 0.09
CA ALA A 93 0.73 -18.23 0.50
C ALA A 93 0.16 -18.95 1.72
N ARG A 94 0.53 -20.23 1.86
CA ARG A 94 0.08 -21.12 2.95
C ARG A 94 1.11 -22.22 3.20
N GLY A 95 1.11 -22.81 4.39
CA GLY A 95 2.00 -23.93 4.74
C GLY A 95 3.46 -23.73 4.29
N ALA A 96 4.03 -24.72 3.62
CA ALA A 96 5.42 -24.68 3.15
C ALA A 96 5.73 -23.50 2.20
N HIS A 97 4.76 -23.03 1.42
CA HIS A 97 4.95 -21.86 0.56
C HIS A 97 5.03 -20.55 1.36
N TRP A 98 4.32 -20.45 2.49
CA TRP A 98 4.46 -19.32 3.40
C TRP A 98 5.84 -19.34 4.07
N VAL A 99 6.26 -20.50 4.58
CA VAL A 99 7.61 -20.67 5.15
C VAL A 99 8.70 -20.32 4.14
N ALA A 100 8.57 -20.76 2.89
CA ALA A 100 9.58 -20.46 1.87
C ALA A 100 9.76 -18.95 1.60
N VAL A 101 8.71 -18.13 1.72
CA VAL A 101 8.84 -16.68 1.53
C VAL A 101 9.26 -15.93 2.79
N THR A 102 9.15 -16.52 3.98
CA THR A 102 9.68 -15.90 5.21
C THR A 102 11.20 -15.87 5.22
N GLU A 103 11.86 -16.79 4.51
CA GLU A 103 13.31 -16.82 4.34
C GLU A 103 13.85 -15.72 3.41
N LEU A 104 13.01 -15.13 2.56
CA LEU A 104 13.39 -14.03 1.68
C LEU A 104 13.44 -12.70 2.45
N PRO A 105 14.33 -11.75 2.13
CA PRO A 105 14.36 -10.44 2.80
C PRO A 105 13.02 -9.69 2.72
N GLY A 106 12.54 -9.22 3.88
CA GLY A 106 11.25 -8.54 3.99
C GLY A 106 10.77 -8.39 5.44
N ILE A 107 9.61 -7.78 5.59
CA ILE A 107 8.95 -7.53 6.87
C ILE A 107 7.61 -8.26 6.89
N THR A 108 7.36 -9.00 7.96
CA THR A 108 6.05 -9.58 8.25
C THR A 108 5.37 -8.72 9.31
N VAL A 109 4.13 -8.34 9.06
CA VAL A 109 3.25 -7.70 10.05
C VAL A 109 2.10 -8.65 10.35
N GLU A 110 1.78 -8.76 11.63
CA GLU A 110 0.58 -9.43 12.12
C GLU A 110 -0.42 -8.41 12.66
N ASN A 111 -1.69 -8.57 12.33
CA ASN A 111 -2.78 -7.81 12.92
C ASN A 111 -3.98 -8.73 13.10
N ARG A 112 -4.44 -8.92 14.35
CA ARG A 112 -5.64 -9.70 14.69
C ARG A 112 -5.67 -11.10 14.02
N GLY A 113 -4.54 -11.80 14.03
CA GLY A 113 -4.37 -13.12 13.42
C GLY A 113 -4.15 -13.13 11.89
N ALA A 114 -4.30 -12.00 11.21
CA ALA A 114 -3.90 -11.85 9.82
C ALA A 114 -2.39 -11.57 9.72
N GLN A 115 -1.70 -12.26 8.81
CA GLN A 115 -0.27 -12.03 8.58
C GLN A 115 -0.02 -11.65 7.12
N VAL A 116 0.72 -10.56 6.93
CA VAL A 116 1.14 -10.08 5.61
C VAL A 116 2.64 -9.84 5.61
N ARG A 117 3.32 -10.31 4.57
CA ARG A 117 4.75 -10.10 4.36
C ARG A 117 5.00 -9.20 3.17
N ALA A 118 5.57 -8.02 3.41
CA ALA A 118 6.16 -7.21 2.37
C ALA A 118 7.58 -7.72 2.10
N LEU A 119 7.86 -8.10 0.86
CA LEU A 119 9.19 -8.50 0.43
C LEU A 119 9.90 -7.35 -0.27
N LEU A 120 11.23 -7.41 -0.36
CA LEU A 120 11.97 -6.41 -1.14
C LEU A 120 11.48 -6.38 -2.59
N PRO A 121 11.46 -5.21 -3.25
CA PRO A 121 11.08 -5.13 -4.65
C PRO A 121 12.17 -5.71 -5.55
N TRP A 122 11.78 -6.60 -6.46
CA TRP A 122 12.65 -7.16 -7.50
C TRP A 122 12.29 -6.58 -8.86
N GLN A 123 13.24 -6.63 -9.80
CA GLN A 123 12.85 -6.59 -11.21
C GLN A 123 11.89 -7.75 -11.47
N VAL A 124 10.86 -7.53 -12.28
CA VAL A 124 9.83 -8.55 -12.52
C VAL A 124 10.45 -9.83 -13.07
N ALA A 125 11.44 -9.71 -13.97
CA ALA A 125 12.18 -10.83 -14.54
C ALA A 125 13.00 -11.62 -13.49
N ASP A 126 13.46 -10.97 -12.42
CA ASP A 126 14.33 -11.56 -11.40
C ASP A 126 13.58 -12.01 -10.14
N THR A 127 12.24 -12.07 -10.21
CA THR A 127 11.42 -12.44 -9.05
C THR A 127 11.77 -13.85 -8.56
N PRO A 128 12.10 -14.05 -7.26
CA PRO A 128 12.48 -15.38 -6.75
C PRO A 128 11.43 -16.46 -7.02
N SER A 129 11.88 -17.68 -7.29
CA SER A 129 10.97 -18.80 -7.62
C SER A 129 9.97 -19.13 -6.51
N ALA A 130 10.34 -18.90 -5.24
CA ALA A 130 9.43 -19.03 -4.10
C ALA A 130 8.24 -18.07 -4.17
N VAL A 131 8.38 -16.92 -4.85
CA VAL A 131 7.32 -15.92 -5.04
C VAL A 131 6.55 -16.17 -6.34
N THR A 132 7.23 -16.48 -7.45
CA THR A 132 6.56 -16.68 -8.75
C THR A 132 5.61 -17.87 -8.75
N ARG A 133 5.88 -18.90 -7.94
CA ARG A 133 4.99 -20.06 -7.73
C ARG A 133 3.70 -19.73 -6.96
N LEU A 134 3.63 -18.58 -6.28
CA LEU A 134 2.44 -18.19 -5.54
C LEU A 134 1.36 -17.61 -6.48
N GLN A 135 0.10 -17.84 -6.15
CA GLN A 135 -1.01 -17.34 -6.96
C GLN A 135 -1.31 -15.87 -6.65
N VAL A 136 -1.53 -15.08 -7.70
CA VAL A 136 -2.04 -13.70 -7.63
C VAL A 136 -3.56 -13.69 -7.43
N SER A 137 -4.26 -14.69 -7.98
CA SER A 137 -5.70 -14.88 -7.85
C SER A 137 -6.08 -15.66 -6.57
N GLY A 138 -7.38 -15.69 -6.24
CA GLY A 138 -7.90 -16.41 -5.08
C GLY A 138 -7.64 -15.69 -3.75
N THR A 139 -7.50 -14.37 -3.79
CA THR A 139 -7.46 -13.50 -2.62
C THR A 139 -8.85 -13.00 -2.22
N ASP A 140 -9.93 -13.59 -2.75
CA ASP A 140 -11.28 -13.11 -2.52
C ASP A 140 -11.74 -13.50 -1.12
N VAL A 141 -11.49 -12.60 -0.17
CA VAL A 141 -12.05 -12.66 1.18
C VAL A 141 -13.31 -11.80 1.20
N PRO A 142 -14.45 -12.34 1.69
CA PRO A 142 -15.67 -11.57 1.88
C PRO A 142 -15.41 -10.30 2.70
N GLY A 143 -16.22 -9.26 2.46
CA GLY A 143 -16.22 -8.10 3.34
C GLY A 143 -16.62 -8.49 4.76
N ASP A 144 -16.02 -7.83 5.74
CA ASP A 144 -16.32 -7.95 7.15
C ASP A 144 -16.82 -6.61 7.74
N ASP A 145 -17.54 -6.68 8.87
CA ASP A 145 -17.90 -5.48 9.62
C ASP A 145 -16.75 -5.09 10.54
N ALA A 146 -16.02 -4.07 10.12
CA ALA A 146 -14.85 -3.55 10.82
C ALA A 146 -15.19 -2.71 12.06
N GLY A 147 -16.47 -2.35 12.26
CA GLY A 147 -16.90 -1.38 13.26
C GLY A 147 -16.30 0.02 13.05
N PRO A 148 -16.45 0.93 14.02
CA PRO A 148 -15.82 2.26 13.94
C PRO A 148 -14.27 2.16 13.93
N PRO A 149 -13.56 3.11 13.30
CA PRO A 149 -12.11 3.20 13.42
C PRO A 149 -11.71 3.62 14.85
N PRO A 150 -10.60 3.10 15.40
CA PRO A 150 -10.02 3.60 16.65
C PRO A 150 -9.57 5.06 16.52
N ASP A 151 -9.58 5.78 17.65
CA ASP A 151 -9.06 7.15 17.73
C ASP A 151 -7.53 7.18 17.61
N GLY A 152 -7.01 8.31 17.10
CA GLY A 152 -5.57 8.61 17.07
C GLY A 152 -4.73 7.80 16.06
N ILE A 153 -5.37 7.09 15.12
CA ILE A 153 -4.67 6.41 14.02
C ILE A 153 -5.21 6.83 12.66
N ALA A 154 -4.35 6.77 11.65
CA ALA A 154 -4.74 7.03 10.27
C ALA A 154 -5.87 6.08 9.83
N VAL A 155 -6.90 6.63 9.17
CA VAL A 155 -8.01 5.84 8.62
C VAL A 155 -7.94 5.85 7.10
N LEU A 156 -7.81 4.67 6.51
CA LEU A 156 -7.80 4.43 5.07
C LEU A 156 -9.23 4.05 4.65
N TRP A 157 -9.92 4.99 4.06
CA TRP A 157 -11.27 4.82 3.56
C TRP A 157 -11.25 4.21 2.16
N LEU A 158 -12.10 3.19 1.96
CA LEU A 158 -12.36 2.53 0.68
C LEU A 158 -13.74 2.93 0.17
N PRO A 159 -13.93 3.08 -1.15
CA PRO A 159 -15.26 3.26 -1.72
C PRO A 159 -16.07 1.97 -1.62
N GLN A 160 -17.41 2.09 -1.55
CA GLN A 160 -18.30 0.93 -1.71
C GLN A 160 -18.23 0.34 -3.12
N GLN A 161 -18.05 1.20 -4.14
CA GLN A 161 -17.94 0.82 -5.54
C GLN A 161 -16.95 1.73 -6.26
N PRO A 162 -16.19 1.22 -7.26
CA PRO A 162 -16.15 -0.18 -7.69
C PRO A 162 -15.49 -1.10 -6.66
N ALA A 163 -16.01 -2.32 -6.52
CA ALA A 163 -15.39 -3.35 -5.69
C ALA A 163 -14.05 -3.80 -6.28
N MET A 164 -13.07 -4.01 -5.41
CA MET A 164 -11.75 -4.55 -5.77
C MET A 164 -11.50 -5.85 -5.02
N THR A 165 -10.79 -6.78 -5.67
CA THR A 165 -10.23 -7.96 -4.98
C THR A 165 -9.34 -7.53 -3.81
N VAL A 166 -9.27 -8.34 -2.75
CA VAL A 166 -8.45 -8.01 -1.56
C VAL A 166 -6.99 -7.81 -1.93
N GLY A 167 -6.45 -8.61 -2.86
CA GLY A 167 -5.08 -8.44 -3.33
C GLY A 167 -4.84 -7.06 -3.93
N LYS A 168 -5.75 -6.55 -4.76
CA LYS A 168 -5.64 -5.20 -5.33
C LYS A 168 -5.85 -4.13 -4.26
N THR A 169 -6.83 -4.29 -3.37
CA THR A 169 -7.03 -3.37 -2.25
C THR A 169 -5.79 -3.32 -1.34
N ALA A 170 -5.15 -4.45 -1.04
CA ALA A 170 -3.93 -4.56 -0.25
C ALA A 170 -2.76 -3.76 -0.87
N ALA A 171 -2.62 -3.81 -2.19
CA ALA A 171 -1.65 -2.99 -2.92
C ALA A 171 -1.96 -1.48 -2.78
N GLN A 172 -3.24 -1.08 -2.89
CA GLN A 172 -3.64 0.32 -2.78
C GLN A 172 -3.46 0.87 -1.36
N VAL A 173 -3.87 0.14 -0.32
CA VAL A 173 -3.68 0.58 1.09
C VAL A 173 -2.19 0.64 1.46
N GLY A 174 -1.37 -0.28 0.93
CA GLY A 174 0.09 -0.21 1.06
C GLY A 174 0.72 0.95 0.29
N HIS A 175 0.09 1.44 -0.78
CA HIS A 175 0.51 2.68 -1.44
C HIS A 175 0.07 3.92 -0.65
N ALA A 176 -1.13 3.89 -0.09
CA ALA A 176 -1.68 4.97 0.73
C ALA A 176 -0.80 5.27 1.96
N THR A 177 -0.33 4.25 2.67
CA THR A 177 0.56 4.43 3.83
C THR A 177 1.95 4.94 3.47
N MET A 178 2.49 4.54 2.30
CA MET A 178 3.74 5.12 1.80
C MET A 178 3.59 6.61 1.47
N LEU A 179 2.46 7.01 0.88
CA LEU A 179 2.17 8.42 0.61
C LEU A 179 2.00 9.22 1.90
N LEU A 180 1.26 8.67 2.87
CA LEU A 180 1.14 9.29 4.19
C LEU A 180 2.52 9.52 4.82
N ALA A 181 3.37 8.50 4.85
CA ALA A 181 4.72 8.62 5.38
C ALA A 181 5.56 9.68 4.65
N ALA A 182 5.47 9.74 3.32
CA ALA A 182 6.18 10.71 2.52
C ALA A 182 5.72 12.15 2.82
N LEU A 183 4.41 12.37 2.97
CA LEU A 183 3.84 13.69 3.26
C LEU A 183 4.20 14.16 4.69
N LEU A 184 4.10 13.29 5.69
CA LEU A 184 4.52 13.62 7.05
C LEU A 184 6.00 14.00 7.11
N ALA A 185 6.86 13.28 6.38
CA ALA A 185 8.28 13.60 6.30
C ALA A 185 8.52 14.95 5.61
N ALA A 186 7.81 15.22 4.52
CA ALA A 186 7.92 16.48 3.77
C ALA A 186 7.48 17.69 4.58
N ASP A 187 6.49 17.52 5.46
CA ASP A 187 5.98 18.56 6.35
C ASP A 187 6.80 18.69 7.65
N GLY A 188 7.90 17.93 7.80
CA GLY A 188 8.75 17.98 9.00
C GLY A 188 8.13 17.35 10.25
N ARG A 189 7.07 16.56 10.10
CA ARG A 189 6.32 15.89 11.20
C ARG A 189 7.02 14.61 11.66
N VAL A 190 8.32 14.72 11.96
CA VAL A 190 9.19 13.58 12.30
C VAL A 190 8.74 12.88 13.58
N ALA A 191 8.37 13.63 14.62
CA ALA A 191 7.89 13.06 15.88
C ALA A 191 6.64 12.17 15.69
N GLU A 192 5.76 12.54 14.76
CA GLU A 192 4.54 11.78 14.48
C GLU A 192 4.84 10.52 13.67
N LEU A 193 5.79 10.59 12.73
CA LEU A 193 6.33 9.40 12.06
C LEU A 193 6.96 8.42 13.04
N ASP A 194 7.76 8.92 13.98
CA ASP A 194 8.43 8.09 14.99
C ASP A 194 7.40 7.45 15.94
N CYS A 195 6.39 8.20 16.37
CA CYS A 195 5.28 7.65 17.16
C CYS A 195 4.52 6.57 16.37
N TRP A 196 4.23 6.81 15.10
CA TRP A 196 3.55 5.84 14.24
C TRP A 196 4.40 4.59 14.00
N ALA A 197 5.72 4.74 13.82
CA ALA A 197 6.68 3.65 13.69
C ALA A 197 6.75 2.81 14.97
N ALA A 198 6.84 3.45 16.13
CA ALA A 198 6.82 2.79 17.44
C ALA A 198 5.51 2.02 17.69
N ALA A 199 4.40 2.51 17.13
CA ALA A 199 3.11 1.84 17.13
C ALA A 199 2.97 0.75 16.03
N GLY A 200 4.04 0.39 15.32
CA GLY A 200 4.03 -0.64 14.28
C GLY A 200 3.33 -0.21 12.99
N TYR A 201 3.28 1.09 12.71
CA TYR A 201 2.58 1.69 11.57
C TYR A 201 1.09 1.31 11.49
N ARG A 202 0.44 1.11 12.65
CA ARG A 202 -0.98 0.73 12.71
C ARG A 202 -1.87 1.76 12.04
N CYS A 203 -2.84 1.29 11.27
CA CYS A 203 -3.87 2.10 10.65
C CYS A 203 -5.20 1.35 10.65
N ALA A 204 -6.31 2.07 10.48
CA ALA A 204 -7.62 1.48 10.30
C ALA A 204 -7.98 1.44 8.81
N VAL A 205 -8.57 0.36 8.34
CA VAL A 205 -9.14 0.29 6.98
C VAL A 205 -10.66 0.16 7.08
N ARG A 206 -11.41 1.05 6.42
CA ARG A 206 -12.88 1.10 6.52
C ARG A 206 -13.53 1.36 5.17
N THR A 207 -14.73 0.82 4.97
CA THR A 207 -15.56 1.18 3.81
C THR A 207 -16.36 2.43 4.13
N ALA A 208 -16.23 3.48 3.33
CA ALA A 208 -16.97 4.72 3.50
C ALA A 208 -18.40 4.59 2.95
N SER A 209 -19.36 5.27 3.58
CA SER A 209 -20.67 5.52 2.94
C SER A 209 -20.50 6.41 1.69
N ALA A 210 -21.45 6.37 0.76
CA ALA A 210 -21.39 7.21 -0.44
C ALA A 210 -21.23 8.72 -0.12
N HIS A 211 -21.96 9.21 0.89
CA HIS A 211 -21.84 10.61 1.33
C HIS A 211 -20.46 10.92 1.93
N GLN A 212 -19.93 10.02 2.76
CA GLN A 212 -18.60 10.19 3.33
C GLN A 212 -17.52 10.15 2.23
N TRP A 213 -17.65 9.23 1.28
CA TRP A 213 -16.74 9.11 0.16
C TRP A 213 -16.72 10.37 -0.71
N ALA A 214 -17.88 10.94 -1.02
CA ALA A 214 -17.97 12.20 -1.78
C ALA A 214 -17.21 13.37 -1.10
N ARG A 215 -17.20 13.42 0.24
CA ARG A 215 -16.47 14.44 1.00
C ARG A 215 -14.96 14.21 1.04
N LEU A 216 -14.55 12.94 1.15
CA LEU A 216 -13.15 12.52 1.23
C LEU A 216 -12.46 12.58 -0.14
N ALA A 217 -13.13 12.09 -1.18
CA ALA A 217 -12.62 11.99 -2.54
C ALA A 217 -12.92 13.24 -3.39
N ALA A 218 -13.35 14.35 -2.79
CA ALA A 218 -13.54 15.65 -3.46
C ALA A 218 -12.19 16.16 -4.00
N GLY A 219 -11.92 15.81 -5.25
CA GLY A 219 -10.63 15.93 -5.90
C GLY A 219 -10.59 17.09 -6.87
N GLU A 220 -10.14 18.25 -6.40
CA GLU A 220 -9.59 19.29 -7.28
C GLU A 220 -8.33 19.95 -6.70
N GLN A 221 -8.08 19.84 -5.39
CA GLN A 221 -6.92 20.47 -4.73
C GLN A 221 -6.29 19.54 -3.68
N PRO A 222 -5.48 18.55 -4.08
CA PRO A 222 -4.97 17.52 -3.16
C PRO A 222 -3.99 18.04 -2.10
N GLN A 223 -3.19 19.06 -2.44
CA GLN A 223 -2.31 19.71 -1.46
C GLN A 223 -3.12 20.47 -0.39
N GLN A 224 -4.18 21.16 -0.82
CA GLN A 224 -5.08 21.87 0.09
C GLN A 224 -5.84 20.89 0.98
N ALA A 225 -6.37 19.80 0.40
CA ALA A 225 -7.05 18.74 1.15
C ALA A 225 -6.16 18.13 2.23
N TRP A 226 -4.88 17.91 1.94
CA TRP A 226 -3.90 17.45 2.91
C TRP A 226 -3.66 18.48 4.02
N ARG A 227 -3.30 19.72 3.65
CA ARG A 227 -2.94 20.77 4.62
C ARG A 227 -4.09 21.21 5.52
N GLU A 228 -5.28 21.37 4.98
CA GLU A 228 -6.44 21.94 5.72
C GLU A 228 -7.30 20.88 6.39
N ARG A 229 -7.37 19.67 5.81
CA ARG A 229 -8.31 18.63 6.25
C ARG A 229 -7.64 17.32 6.68
N GLY A 230 -6.34 17.18 6.44
CA GLY A 230 -5.59 15.93 6.68
C GLY A 230 -6.03 14.81 5.75
N ILE A 231 -6.51 15.14 4.54
CA ILE A 231 -7.02 14.15 3.58
C ILE A 231 -6.04 13.98 2.42
N LEU A 232 -5.62 12.74 2.17
CA LEU A 232 -4.86 12.37 0.99
C LEU A 232 -5.64 11.35 0.16
N ALA A 233 -5.51 11.40 -1.16
CA ALA A 233 -6.24 10.54 -2.10
C ALA A 233 -5.26 9.67 -2.89
N VAL A 234 -5.53 8.38 -3.01
CA VAL A 234 -4.80 7.45 -3.87
C VAL A 234 -5.55 7.30 -5.18
N ARG A 235 -4.85 7.54 -6.28
CA ARG A 235 -5.39 7.42 -7.63
C ARG A 235 -4.71 6.27 -8.37
N ASP A 236 -5.51 5.31 -8.83
CA ASP A 236 -5.00 4.11 -9.48
C ASP A 236 -4.44 4.41 -10.88
N ALA A 237 -3.34 3.74 -11.21
CA ALA A 237 -2.66 3.87 -12.49
C ALA A 237 -3.27 3.01 -13.62
N GLY A 238 -4.38 2.32 -13.37
CA GLY A 238 -4.92 1.32 -14.32
C GLY A 238 -4.32 -0.07 -14.14
N CYS A 239 -3.61 -0.33 -13.03
CA CYS A 239 -3.08 -1.65 -12.71
C CYS A 239 -4.10 -2.54 -11.96
N THR A 240 -5.36 -2.11 -11.91
CA THR A 240 -6.44 -2.78 -11.18
C THR A 240 -7.66 -3.02 -12.08
N GLU A 241 -8.76 -3.55 -11.52
CA GLU A 241 -10.03 -3.70 -12.25
C GLU A 241 -10.76 -2.37 -12.49
N VAL A 242 -10.32 -1.28 -11.84
CA VAL A 242 -11.00 0.02 -11.91
C VAL A 242 -10.43 0.87 -13.04
N ALA A 243 -11.24 1.80 -13.55
CA ALA A 243 -10.80 2.69 -14.62
C ALA A 243 -9.54 3.48 -14.16
N PRO A 244 -8.53 3.65 -15.02
CA PRO A 244 -7.37 4.46 -14.67
C PRO A 244 -7.77 5.86 -14.23
N GLY A 245 -7.09 6.38 -13.23
CA GLY A 245 -7.43 7.67 -12.66
C GLY A 245 -8.58 7.64 -11.64
N THR A 246 -9.15 6.48 -11.31
CA THR A 246 -10.11 6.34 -10.21
C THR A 246 -9.41 6.55 -8.87
N ILE A 247 -10.03 7.31 -7.96
CA ILE A 247 -9.58 7.36 -6.55
C ILE A 247 -10.01 6.05 -5.87
N THR A 248 -9.06 5.30 -5.34
CA THR A 248 -9.28 3.96 -4.77
C THR A 248 -9.18 3.92 -3.25
N VAL A 249 -8.45 4.87 -2.65
CA VAL A 249 -8.30 5.02 -1.20
C VAL A 249 -8.27 6.50 -0.86
N ALA A 250 -8.94 6.91 0.20
CA ALA A 250 -8.75 8.22 0.81
C ALA A 250 -8.24 8.04 2.24
N VAL A 251 -7.08 8.58 2.58
CA VAL A 251 -6.58 8.54 3.97
C VAL A 251 -7.01 9.81 4.67
N GLN A 252 -7.59 9.63 5.84
CA GLN A 252 -7.85 10.68 6.80
C GLN A 252 -6.83 10.55 7.94
N TYR A 253 -6.01 11.60 8.10
CA TYR A 253 -5.01 11.71 9.14
C TYR A 253 -5.33 12.92 10.00
N ARG A 254 -5.68 12.69 11.27
CA ARG A 254 -6.08 13.70 12.24
C ARG A 254 -5.48 13.39 13.59
#